data_AF-A0A9D1PAD0-F1
#
_entry.id   AF-A0A9D1PAD0-F1
#
_cell.length_a   1.000
_cell.length_b   1.000
_cell.length_c   1.000
_cell.angle_alpha   90.00
_cell.angle_beta   90.00
_cell.angle_gamma   90.00
#
_symmetry.space_group_name_H-M   'P 1'
#
loop_
_entity.id
_entity.type
_entity.pdbx_description
1 polymer ?
#
loop_
_entity_poly.entity_id
_entity_poly.type
_entity_poly.pdbx_seq_one_letter_code
_entity_poly.pdbx_strand_id
1 'polypeptide(L)'
;MRAITILQRCREAEQDLRRIRQRIERRREAAESVTPRINAGGGRSTAESDKIAAFVAAITELEADLRGREQARRVEVAAACVLLDCLPENESAVLHQFYIKRQKIPAIARKLGFTEGYIRKLKTMGERMLDELPQETVRGALPCWYIREYPEGGQKSNR
;
A
#
# COMPACT_ATOMS: atom_id res chain seq x y z
N MET A 1 -8.06 -7.93 13.42
CA MET A 1 -7.72 -7.67 12.00
C MET A 1 -8.49 -8.67 11.16
N ARG A 2 -9.36 -8.20 10.26
CA ARG A 2 -10.17 -9.00 9.35
C ARG A 2 -9.43 -9.25 8.04
N ALA A 3 -9.69 -10.40 7.43
CA ALA A 3 -9.11 -10.79 6.15
C ALA A 3 -9.44 -9.77 5.05
N ILE A 4 -10.70 -9.29 5.01
CA ILE A 4 -11.14 -8.31 4.00
C ILE A 4 -10.35 -6.99 4.08
N THR A 5 -9.95 -6.57 5.27
CA THR A 5 -9.14 -5.36 5.47
C THR A 5 -7.76 -5.51 4.85
N ILE A 6 -7.15 -6.70 4.93
CA ILE A 6 -5.85 -6.99 4.29
C ILE A 6 -5.99 -6.90 2.77
N LEU A 7 -7.05 -7.50 2.20
CA LEU A 7 -7.32 -7.46 0.77
C LEU A 7 -7.57 -6.03 0.26
N GLN A 8 -8.34 -5.22 1.01
CA GLN A 8 -8.55 -3.80 0.69
C GLN A 8 -7.23 -3.02 0.68
N ARG A 9 -6.38 -3.23 1.69
CA ARG A 9 -5.04 -2.61 1.76
C ARG A 9 -4.17 -2.99 0.56
N CYS A 10 -4.20 -4.24 0.10
CA CYS A 10 -3.51 -4.65 -1.14
C CYS A 10 -3.96 -3.84 -2.36
N ARG A 11 -5.27 -3.61 -2.49
CA ARG A 11 -5.85 -2.88 -3.64
C ARG A 11 -5.54 -1.39 -3.60
N GLU A 12 -5.47 -0.81 -2.41
CA GLU A 12 -5.23 0.61 -2.17
C GLU A 12 -3.72 0.97 -2.13
N ALA A 13 -2.86 0.01 -1.79
CA ALA A 13 -1.42 0.22 -1.60
C ALA A 13 -0.72 1.01 -2.71
N GLU A 14 -1.06 0.73 -3.98
CA GLU A 14 -0.45 1.43 -5.12
C GLU A 14 -0.80 2.93 -5.13
N GLN A 15 -2.00 3.31 -4.70
CA GLN A 15 -2.37 4.72 -4.61
C GLN A 15 -1.57 5.42 -3.53
N ASP A 16 -1.36 4.79 -2.38
CA ASP A 16 -0.57 5.36 -1.29
C ASP A 16 0.91 5.48 -1.67
N LEU A 17 1.49 4.44 -2.27
CA LEU A 17 2.86 4.47 -2.78
C LEU A 17 3.05 5.61 -3.80
N ARG A 18 2.10 5.78 -4.72
CA ARG A 18 2.14 6.90 -5.68
C ARG A 18 2.03 8.26 -4.99
N ARG A 19 1.17 8.41 -3.98
CA ARG A 19 1.05 9.65 -3.19
C ARG A 19 2.37 9.99 -2.49
N ILE A 20 3.04 9.00 -1.87
CA ILE A 20 4.34 9.21 -1.20
C ILE A 20 5.39 9.62 -2.23
N ARG A 21 5.50 8.91 -3.36
CA ARG A 21 6.45 9.25 -4.44
C ARG A 21 6.23 10.67 -4.99
N GLN A 22 4.98 11.08 -5.22
CA GLN A 22 4.65 12.45 -5.64
C GLN A 22 4.98 13.50 -4.57
N ARG A 23 4.93 13.16 -3.27
CA ARG A 23 5.36 14.07 -2.19
C ARG A 23 6.88 14.21 -2.16
N ILE A 24 7.62 13.12 -2.41
CA ILE A 24 9.09 13.13 -2.53
C ILE A 24 9.48 14.04 -3.70
N GLU A 25 8.87 13.82 -4.87
CA GLU A 25 9.21 14.58 -6.09
C GLU A 25 8.98 16.08 -5.91
N ARG A 26 7.81 16.48 -5.42
CA ARG A 26 7.52 17.90 -5.14
C ARG A 26 8.51 18.54 -4.15
N ARG A 27 9.04 17.77 -3.19
CA ARG A 27 10.06 18.27 -2.26
C ARG A 27 11.44 18.39 -2.91
N ARG A 28 11.77 17.50 -3.85
CA ARG A 28 13.01 17.59 -4.63
C ARG A 28 12.97 18.81 -5.56
N GLU A 29 11.88 19.00 -6.31
CA GLU A 29 11.67 20.19 -7.15
C GLU A 29 11.75 21.49 -6.32
N ALA A 30 11.15 21.51 -5.12
CA ALA A 30 11.24 22.65 -4.22
C ALA A 30 12.67 22.91 -3.72
N ALA A 31 13.44 21.86 -3.40
CA ALA A 31 14.84 22.00 -3.00
C ALA A 31 15.71 22.54 -4.16
N GLU A 32 15.50 22.04 -5.38
CA GLU A 32 16.23 22.49 -6.58
C GLU A 32 15.94 23.97 -6.90
N SER A 33 14.68 24.40 -6.81
CA SER A 33 14.29 25.82 -7.03
C SER A 33 14.81 26.77 -5.94
N VAL A 34 14.96 26.29 -4.70
CA VAL A 34 15.58 27.03 -3.58
C VAL A 34 17.11 27.04 -3.68
N THR A 35 17.69 26.37 -4.67
CA THR A 35 19.13 26.41 -4.94
C THR A 35 19.49 27.40 -6.09
N PRO A 36 19.31 28.73 -5.96
CA PRO A 36 19.79 29.65 -6.98
C PRO A 36 21.31 29.92 -6.85
N ARG A 37 22.05 29.56 -7.90
CA ARG A 37 23.37 30.09 -8.32
C ARG A 37 24.44 30.28 -7.23
N ILE A 38 25.01 29.17 -6.76
CA ILE A 38 26.24 29.13 -5.94
C ILE A 38 27.51 29.63 -6.70
N ASN A 39 27.42 29.93 -8.00
CA ASN A 39 28.60 30.29 -8.82
C ASN A 39 28.82 31.79 -9.06
N ALA A 40 28.13 32.69 -8.35
CA ALA A 40 28.40 34.13 -8.43
C ALA A 40 28.62 34.71 -7.04
N GLY A 41 29.89 34.71 -6.62
CA GLY A 41 30.50 35.53 -5.56
C GLY A 41 29.66 36.03 -4.39
N GLY A 42 29.92 35.49 -3.19
CA GLY A 42 29.84 36.26 -1.94
C GLY A 42 28.78 35.79 -0.94
N GLY A 43 29.26 35.30 0.22
CA GLY A 43 28.51 35.25 1.47
C GLY A 43 27.40 34.21 1.57
N ARG A 44 27.73 32.95 1.93
CA ARG A 44 26.72 31.99 2.40
C ARG A 44 26.11 32.49 3.71
N SER A 45 24.82 32.84 3.69
CA SER A 45 24.07 33.05 4.92
C SER A 45 23.76 31.68 5.57
N THR A 46 23.97 31.56 6.89
CA THR A 46 23.68 30.31 7.64
C THR A 46 22.22 29.87 7.49
N ALA A 47 21.30 30.83 7.38
CA ALA A 47 19.87 30.59 7.21
C ALA A 47 19.48 29.86 5.91
N GLU A 48 20.28 29.94 4.84
CA GLU A 48 20.03 29.19 3.59
C GLU A 48 20.52 27.74 3.69
N SER A 49 21.63 27.51 4.39
CA SER A 49 22.13 26.16 4.70
C SER A 49 21.12 25.36 5.53
N ASP A 50 20.47 26.01 6.50
CA ASP A 50 19.46 25.38 7.36
C ASP A 50 18.20 24.97 6.59
N LYS A 51 17.79 25.76 5.59
CA LYS A 51 16.64 25.42 4.73
C LYS A 51 16.91 24.19 3.86
N ILE A 52 18.10 24.10 3.27
CA ILE A 52 18.51 22.94 2.47
C ILE A 52 18.56 21.69 3.36
N ALA A 53 19.14 21.79 4.57
CA ALA A 53 19.17 20.69 5.53
C ALA A 53 17.76 20.21 5.91
N ALA A 54 16.81 21.14 6.11
CA ALA A 54 15.41 20.80 6.40
C ALA A 54 14.73 20.04 5.24
N PHE A 55 14.97 20.44 3.98
CA PHE A 55 14.45 19.71 2.82
C PHE A 55 15.04 18.30 2.73
N VAL A 56 16.35 18.15 2.94
CA VAL A 56 17.04 16.84 2.92
C VAL A 56 16.47 15.91 4.00
N ALA A 57 16.29 16.40 5.23
CA ALA A 57 15.69 15.63 6.31
C ALA A 57 14.26 15.19 5.95
N ALA A 58 13.43 16.11 5.46
CA ALA A 58 12.05 15.83 5.08
C ALA A 58 11.92 14.86 3.89
N ILE A 59 12.88 14.84 2.96
CA ILE A 59 12.94 13.85 1.87
C ILE A 59 13.34 12.49 2.43
N THR A 60 14.37 12.45 3.30
CA THR A 60 14.87 11.22 3.93
C THR A 60 13.77 10.50 4.71
N GLU A 61 12.96 11.25 5.47
CA GLU A 61 11.79 10.73 6.17
C GLU A 61 10.75 10.12 5.22
N LEU A 62 10.42 10.81 4.11
CA LEU A 62 9.46 10.29 3.13
C LEU A 62 9.99 9.04 2.42
N GLU A 63 11.29 8.96 2.16
CA GLU A 63 11.90 7.77 1.58
C GLU A 63 11.89 6.58 2.55
N ALA A 64 12.09 6.83 3.85
CA ALA A 64 11.91 5.82 4.89
C ALA A 64 10.45 5.36 4.96
N ASP A 65 9.49 6.28 4.91
CA ASP A 65 8.05 5.95 4.84
C ASP A 65 7.70 5.15 3.59
N LEU A 66 8.29 5.48 2.43
CA LEU A 66 8.09 4.74 1.19
C LEU A 66 8.57 3.30 1.35
N ARG A 67 9.80 3.09 1.84
CA ARG A 67 10.35 1.75 2.09
C ARG A 67 9.49 0.96 3.07
N GLY A 68 9.05 1.59 4.16
CA GLY A 68 8.15 0.98 5.13
C GLY A 68 6.82 0.54 4.50
N ARG A 69 6.20 1.40 3.68
CA ARG A 69 4.94 1.07 2.99
C ARG A 69 5.11 -0.03 1.94
N GLU A 70 6.23 -0.06 1.22
CA GLU A 70 6.56 -1.11 0.26
C GLU A 70 6.74 -2.46 0.96
N GLN A 71 7.41 -2.47 2.11
CA GLN A 71 7.54 -3.68 2.93
C GLN A 71 6.19 -4.14 3.47
N ALA A 72 5.38 -3.23 4.00
CA ALA A 72 4.01 -3.50 4.42
C ALA A 72 3.17 -4.11 3.29
N ARG A 73 3.28 -3.57 2.06
CA ARG A 73 2.58 -4.11 0.88
C ARG A 73 2.98 -5.56 0.57
N ARG A 74 4.27 -5.87 0.65
CA ARG A 74 4.76 -7.25 0.37
C ARG A 74 4.15 -8.24 1.35
N VAL A 75 4.09 -7.87 2.63
CA VAL A 75 3.44 -8.66 3.68
C VAL A 75 1.94 -8.79 3.43
N GLU A 76 1.25 -7.68 3.14
CA GLU A 76 -0.19 -7.68 2.83
C GLU A 76 -0.51 -8.64 1.67
N VAL A 77 0.29 -8.62 0.60
CA VAL A 77 0.11 -9.50 -0.56
C VAL A 77 0.36 -10.97 -0.19
N ALA A 78 1.45 -11.27 0.54
CA ALA A 78 1.75 -12.63 0.96
C ALA A 78 0.64 -13.20 1.86
N ALA A 79 0.19 -12.42 2.85
CA ALA A 79 -0.91 -12.79 3.73
C ALA A 79 -2.22 -12.98 2.95
N ALA A 80 -2.51 -12.09 2.01
CA ALA A 80 -3.70 -12.21 1.16
C ALA A 80 -3.68 -13.51 0.35
N CYS A 81 -2.54 -13.91 -0.22
CA CYS A 81 -2.44 -15.20 -0.93
C CYS A 81 -2.75 -16.38 0.01
N VAL A 82 -2.14 -16.44 1.19
CA VAL A 82 -2.38 -17.50 2.18
C VAL A 82 -3.86 -17.58 2.57
N LEU A 83 -4.52 -16.43 2.76
CA LEU A 83 -5.94 -16.40 3.11
C LEU A 83 -6.86 -16.81 1.96
N LEU A 84 -6.46 -16.51 0.72
CA LEU A 84 -7.18 -16.91 -0.48
C LEU A 84 -7.04 -18.42 -0.77
N ASP A 85 -5.93 -19.04 -0.34
CA ASP A 85 -5.74 -20.49 -0.46
C ASP A 85 -6.70 -21.30 0.45
N CYS A 86 -7.33 -20.65 1.44
CA CYS A 86 -8.38 -21.25 2.27
C CYS A 86 -9.76 -21.30 1.59
N LEU A 87 -9.92 -20.67 0.43
CA LEU A 87 -11.19 -20.57 -0.28
C LEU A 87 -11.26 -21.55 -1.46
N PRO A 88 -12.47 -21.87 -1.96
CA PRO A 88 -12.62 -22.60 -3.21
C PRO A 88 -11.99 -21.82 -4.38
N GLU A 89 -11.53 -22.57 -5.38
CA GLU A 89 -10.70 -22.08 -6.49
C GLU A 89 -11.32 -20.89 -7.25
N ASN A 90 -12.63 -20.92 -7.50
CA ASN A 90 -13.32 -19.89 -8.29
C ASN A 90 -13.37 -18.55 -7.54
N GLU A 91 -13.81 -18.57 -6.29
CA GLU A 91 -13.86 -17.40 -5.40
C GLU A 91 -12.44 -16.85 -5.17
N SER A 92 -11.49 -17.73 -4.87
CA SER A 92 -10.08 -17.39 -4.68
C SER A 92 -9.50 -16.68 -5.92
N ALA A 93 -9.70 -17.24 -7.11
CA ALA A 93 -9.23 -16.68 -8.36
C ALA A 93 -9.83 -15.29 -8.63
N VAL A 94 -11.13 -15.12 -8.41
CA VAL A 94 -11.82 -13.82 -8.59
C VAL A 94 -11.27 -12.78 -7.62
N LEU A 95 -11.13 -13.11 -6.34
CA LEU A 95 -10.62 -12.19 -5.33
C LEU A 95 -9.14 -11.84 -5.55
N HIS A 96 -8.31 -12.81 -5.96
CA HIS A 96 -6.92 -12.56 -6.34
C HIS A 96 -6.83 -11.57 -7.51
N GLN A 97 -7.62 -11.75 -8.58
CA GLN A 97 -7.60 -10.79 -9.70
C GLN A 97 -8.12 -9.41 -9.28
N PHE A 98 -9.15 -9.36 -8.44
CA PHE A 98 -9.75 -8.11 -8.00
C PHE A 98 -8.86 -7.35 -7.01
N TYR A 99 -8.44 -7.95 -5.91
CA TYR A 99 -7.73 -7.23 -4.84
C TYR A 99 -6.23 -7.12 -5.11
N ILE A 100 -5.58 -8.20 -5.56
CA ILE A 100 -4.12 -8.24 -5.72
C ILE A 100 -3.70 -7.72 -7.09
N LYS A 101 -4.33 -8.21 -8.16
CA LYS A 101 -4.04 -7.73 -9.54
C LYS A 101 -4.79 -6.45 -9.91
N ARG A 102 -5.69 -5.96 -9.05
CA ARG A 102 -6.41 -4.69 -9.18
C ARG A 102 -7.23 -4.58 -10.47
N GLN A 103 -7.69 -5.72 -10.99
CA GLN A 103 -8.52 -5.75 -12.18
C GLN A 103 -9.96 -5.31 -11.88
N LYS A 104 -10.63 -4.76 -12.90
CA LYS A 104 -12.06 -4.46 -12.85
C LYS A 104 -12.86 -5.71 -13.21
N ILE A 105 -14.08 -5.84 -12.67
CA ILE A 105 -14.97 -6.98 -12.91
C ILE A 105 -15.10 -7.36 -14.40
N PRO A 106 -15.29 -6.43 -15.35
CA PRO A 106 -15.37 -6.78 -16.78
C PRO A 106 -14.09 -7.42 -17.34
N ALA A 107 -12.91 -7.04 -16.84
CA ALA A 107 -11.65 -7.64 -17.25
C ALA A 107 -11.48 -9.05 -16.67
N ILE A 108 -11.93 -9.26 -15.43
CA ILE A 108 -11.91 -10.56 -14.76
C ILE A 108 -12.86 -11.54 -15.46
N ALA A 109 -14.08 -11.08 -15.78
CA ALA A 109 -15.08 -11.84 -16.52
C ALA A 109 -14.54 -12.36 -17.85
N ARG A 110 -13.95 -11.47 -18.66
CA ARG A 110 -13.30 -11.85 -19.93
C ARG A 110 -12.14 -12.82 -19.74
N LYS A 111 -11.35 -12.65 -18.67
CA LYS A 111 -10.17 -13.49 -18.40
C LYS A 111 -10.54 -14.91 -17.96
N LEU A 112 -11.59 -15.06 -17.17
CA LEU A 112 -12.04 -16.34 -16.63
C LEU A 112 -13.13 -17.01 -17.50
N GLY A 113 -13.60 -16.35 -18.56
CA GLY A 113 -14.64 -16.90 -19.44
C GLY A 113 -16.05 -16.92 -18.83
N PHE A 114 -16.32 -16.07 -17.84
CA PHE A 114 -17.60 -16.00 -17.15
C PHE A 114 -18.36 -14.70 -17.41
N THR A 115 -19.65 -14.67 -17.09
CA THR A 115 -20.45 -13.44 -17.12
C THR A 115 -20.11 -12.51 -15.96
N GLU A 116 -20.26 -11.19 -16.15
CA GLU A 116 -19.98 -10.23 -15.08
C GLU A 116 -20.87 -10.41 -13.84
N GLY A 117 -22.13 -10.84 -14.03
CA GLY A 117 -23.06 -11.12 -12.95
C GLY A 117 -22.57 -12.28 -12.09
N TYR A 118 -22.06 -13.33 -12.72
CA TYR A 118 -21.49 -14.48 -12.01
C TYR A 118 -20.21 -14.10 -11.25
N ILE A 119 -19.32 -13.30 -11.85
CA ILE A 119 -18.13 -12.79 -11.16
C ILE A 119 -18.49 -11.95 -9.93
N ARG A 120 -19.53 -11.10 -10.01
CA ARG A 120 -20.01 -10.33 -8.85
C ARG A 120 -20.50 -11.25 -7.73
N LYS A 121 -21.23 -12.31 -8.09
CA LYS A 121 -21.70 -13.31 -7.12
C LYS A 121 -20.52 -14.02 -6.44
N LEU A 122 -19.56 -14.52 -7.21
CA LEU A 122 -18.35 -15.18 -6.69
C LEU A 122 -17.54 -14.26 -5.77
N LYS A 123 -17.35 -13.00 -6.18
CA LYS A 123 -16.68 -11.99 -5.33
C LYS A 123 -17.40 -11.83 -3.99
N THR A 124 -18.70 -11.60 -3.98
CA THR A 124 -19.48 -11.42 -2.74
C THR A 124 -19.47 -12.67 -1.87
N MET A 125 -19.54 -13.86 -2.49
CA MET A 125 -19.45 -15.13 -1.76
C MET A 125 -18.07 -15.30 -1.10
N GLY A 126 -16.99 -15.12 -1.87
CA GLY A 126 -15.64 -15.20 -1.33
C GLY A 126 -15.37 -14.20 -0.22
N GLU A 127 -15.90 -12.98 -0.33
CA GLU A 127 -15.79 -11.95 0.74
C GLU A 127 -16.46 -12.39 2.03
N ARG A 128 -17.65 -13.01 1.95
CA ARG A 128 -18.34 -13.56 3.13
C ARG A 128 -17.55 -14.70 3.77
N MET A 129 -17.03 -15.61 2.95
CA MET A 129 -16.20 -16.73 3.44
C MET A 129 -14.93 -16.24 4.15
N LEU A 130 -14.31 -15.16 3.65
CA LEU A 130 -13.16 -14.53 4.30
C LEU A 130 -13.52 -13.88 5.64
N ASP A 131 -14.71 -13.29 5.75
CA ASP A 131 -15.18 -12.70 7.01
C ASP A 131 -15.51 -13.76 8.07
N GLU A 132 -15.83 -14.98 7.64
CA GLU A 132 -16.08 -16.14 8.52
C GLU A 132 -14.80 -16.85 8.98
N LEU A 133 -13.63 -16.52 8.42
CA LEU A 133 -12.37 -17.14 8.83
C LEU A 133 -12.03 -16.84 10.30
N PRO A 134 -11.49 -17.82 11.06
CA PRO A 134 -11.04 -17.60 12.42
C PRO A 134 -10.00 -16.48 12.50
N GLN A 135 -10.11 -15.61 13.51
CA GLN A 135 -9.15 -14.52 13.69
C GLN A 135 -7.72 -15.01 13.87
N GLU A 136 -7.53 -16.20 14.44
CA GLU A 136 -6.21 -16.82 14.60
C GLU A 136 -5.55 -17.11 13.26
N THR A 137 -6.30 -17.62 12.28
CA THR A 137 -5.83 -17.83 10.90
C THR A 137 -5.41 -16.50 10.28
N VAL A 138 -6.22 -15.45 10.43
CA VAL A 138 -5.92 -14.12 9.89
C VAL A 138 -4.67 -13.50 10.54
N ARG A 139 -4.51 -13.67 11.85
CA ARG A 139 -3.34 -13.17 12.58
C ARG A 139 -2.09 -13.99 12.27
N GLY A 140 -2.22 -15.30 12.09
CA GLY A 140 -1.12 -16.21 11.73
C GLY A 140 -0.54 -15.93 10.35
N ALA A 141 -1.35 -15.38 9.43
CA ALA A 141 -0.89 -14.97 8.11
C ALA A 141 0.00 -13.71 8.12
N LEU A 142 0.10 -13.00 9.25
CA LEU A 142 0.80 -11.71 9.35
C LEU A 142 1.93 -11.73 10.40
N PRO A 143 3.10 -11.13 10.11
CA PRO A 143 4.13 -10.89 11.09
C PRO A 143 3.65 -10.01 12.25
N CYS A 144 4.13 -10.29 13.47
CA CYS A 144 3.74 -9.53 14.67
C CYS A 144 4.05 -8.02 14.58
N TRP A 145 5.17 -7.65 13.93
CA TRP A 145 5.53 -6.24 13.74
C TRP A 145 4.49 -5.49 12.92
N TYR A 146 3.94 -6.12 11.88
CA TYR A 146 2.94 -5.51 11.00
C TYR A 146 1.63 -5.26 11.75
N ILE A 147 1.18 -6.23 12.55
CA ILE A 147 -0.05 -6.11 13.34
C ILE A 147 0.04 -4.93 14.32
N ARG A 148 1.21 -4.72 14.92
CA ARG A 148 1.47 -3.62 15.84
C ARG A 148 1.48 -2.25 15.14
N GLU A 149 2.11 -2.16 13.97
CA GLU A 149 2.23 -0.90 13.23
C GLU A 149 0.96 -0.52 12.48
N TYR A 150 0.19 -1.50 12.01
CA TYR A 150 -0.99 -1.30 11.16
C TYR A 150 -2.26 -1.91 11.77
N PRO A 151 -2.73 -1.42 12.94
CA PRO A 151 -3.94 -1.93 13.57
C PRO A 151 -5.17 -1.72 12.68
N GLU A 152 -6.24 -2.44 12.99
CA GLU A 152 -7.46 -2.48 12.18
C GLU A 152 -8.17 -1.12 12.08
N GLY A 153 -8.02 -0.27 13.10
CA GLY A 153 -8.60 1.08 13.19
C GLY A 153 -7.89 2.18 12.38
N GLY A 154 -6.92 1.83 11.53
CA GLY A 154 -6.55 2.69 10.40
C GLY A 154 -5.63 3.89 10.68
N GLN A 155 -4.73 3.81 11.65
CA GLN A 155 -3.59 4.73 11.72
C GLN A 155 -2.30 3.96 12.01
N LYS A 156 -1.24 4.29 11.26
CA LYS A 156 0.13 3.87 11.55
C LYS A 156 0.42 4.32 12.98
N SER A 157 0.79 3.40 13.88
CA SER A 157 1.18 3.79 15.23
C SER A 157 2.45 4.63 15.12
N ASN A 158 2.34 5.95 15.36
CA ASN A 158 3.50 6.83 15.50
C ASN A 158 4.17 6.50 16.83
N ARG A 159 5.16 5.61 16.78
CA ARG A 159 6.09 5.37 17.89
C ARG A 159 7.46 5.86 17.49
#